data_AF-A0A089LK25-F1
#
_entry.id   AF-A0A089LK25-F1
#
_cell.length_a   1.000
_cell.length_b   1.000
_cell.length_c   1.000
_cell.angle_alpha   90.00
_cell.angle_beta   90.00
_cell.angle_gamma   90.00
#
_symmetry.space_group_name_H-M   'P 1'
#
loop_
_entity.id
_entity.type
_entity.pdbx_description
1 polymer ?
#
loop_
_entity_poly.entity_id
_entity_poly.type
_entity_poly.pdbx_seq_one_letter_code
_entity_poly.pdbx_strand_id
1 'polypeptide(L)'
;MTISHSDWIGFLRQYGPIPRNDNMYDEAIHRIIKRKNIKPIIIDSVYLNELIENYSCPNPKSIILTGTAGDGKTYNCREVWLALNGSLQVWQNDDKVKVLELPNSKKLYVIKDLSELKDEERGILNQFVNSVLNKIDSNVFLIAANDGQLIEAWKHLDNNTQTELVKQCVEDLLVNEIKEKIGFNLRMYNLSQISAAKLFPQIVDAVLQHPGWNDCNQCTLRENEQTGKTCPILENRNRLEGIRDEQLIQSRVTDLLELCELNGLHLPIRQLLLLLSNMLLGHPEAKDRLMSCSDAAKIVEENKTSLASIYRNILGENLTERRRESTDVFAALGKFGIGYETSNTIDNILVFGEDDPELRPYYKDLVLNDTYYGADQTFRANQKEYLEGVSDNGEKFLESLRSQRQRLFFVIPREKENDLKLWHLTTFQYAGEFLSHVYRVAREGKVATQITSRISQGLNRIFTGLLAKNNDELILATSGSHSQAKVSRIFEESISVPKKRGESMQIRMNANGKLVIEVKLSASVATVDLPLQLVRYEFLSRVAEGALPGSFSRECYEDILGFKSKLLKRLEERRTIDEEESENDSDLSFRIIRLNPDGLIDDRIVEVNFDE
;
A
#
# COMPACT_ATOMS: atom_id res chain seq x y z
N MET A 1 24.49 18.31 32.07
CA MET A 1 24.20 18.39 30.63
C MET A 1 23.04 19.35 30.45
N THR A 2 23.20 20.41 29.64
CA THR A 2 22.11 21.32 29.30
C THR A 2 21.30 20.73 28.16
N ILE A 3 20.15 20.14 28.49
CA ILE A 3 19.21 19.59 27.52
C ILE A 3 18.37 20.75 26.98
N SER A 4 18.47 21.03 25.66
CA SER A 4 17.58 21.97 24.99
C SER A 4 16.22 21.31 24.77
N HIS A 5 15.15 21.94 25.24
CA HIS A 5 13.79 21.46 24.98
C HIS A 5 13.32 22.01 23.63
N SER A 6 13.14 21.14 22.64
CA SER A 6 12.61 21.53 21.32
C SER A 6 11.08 21.47 21.30
N ASP A 7 10.47 22.61 20.95
CA ASP A 7 9.01 22.68 20.75
C ASP A 7 8.57 21.93 19.50
N TRP A 8 9.46 21.84 18.50
CA TRP A 8 9.27 21.02 17.31
C TRP A 8 9.15 19.53 17.62
N ILE A 9 10.04 18.97 18.46
CA ILE A 9 9.92 17.56 18.89
C ILE A 9 8.61 17.33 19.63
N GLY A 10 8.21 18.26 20.51
CA GLY A 10 6.92 18.20 21.19
C GLY A 10 5.71 18.27 20.26
N PHE A 11 5.84 18.97 19.13
CA PHE A 11 4.83 19.07 18.07
C PHE A 11 4.76 17.80 17.23
N LEU A 12 5.90 17.26 16.77
CA LEU A 12 5.96 16.00 16.04
C LEU A 12 5.33 14.85 16.83
N ARG A 13 5.54 14.82 18.15
CA ARG A 13 4.95 13.84 19.04
C ARG A 13 3.41 13.84 18.99
N GLN A 14 2.76 14.96 18.66
CA GLN A 14 1.30 15.03 18.48
C GLN A 14 0.80 14.27 17.25
N TYR A 15 1.64 13.95 16.26
CA TYR A 15 1.23 13.12 15.13
C TYR A 15 1.34 11.62 15.40
N GLY A 16 2.08 11.21 16.44
CA GLY A 16 2.33 9.80 16.73
C GLY A 16 1.10 9.05 17.27
N PRO A 17 1.22 7.73 17.52
CA PRO A 17 0.12 6.87 17.98
C PRO A 17 -0.25 7.10 19.46
N ILE A 18 -0.82 8.27 19.77
CA ILE A 18 -1.24 8.71 21.11
C ILE A 18 -2.77 8.63 21.24
N PRO A 19 -3.34 8.19 22.38
CA PRO A 19 -4.78 8.03 22.57
C PRO A 19 -5.67 9.26 22.33
N ARG A 20 -5.10 10.47 22.25
CA ARG A 20 -5.86 11.71 21.99
C ARG A 20 -6.12 11.98 20.51
N ASN A 21 -5.52 11.20 19.61
CA ASN A 21 -5.52 11.49 18.17
C ASN A 21 -6.73 10.97 17.39
N ASP A 22 -7.63 10.21 17.99
CA ASP A 22 -8.71 9.60 17.21
C ASP A 22 -9.71 10.62 16.62
N ASN A 23 -9.85 11.83 17.21
CA ASN A 23 -10.93 12.78 16.85
C ASN A 23 -10.54 14.25 16.59
N MET A 24 -9.29 14.69 16.73
CA MET A 24 -8.95 16.13 16.73
C MET A 24 -7.65 16.43 15.98
N TYR A 25 -7.73 16.86 14.72
CA TYR A 25 -6.53 17.22 13.98
C TYR A 25 -6.52 18.65 13.48
N ASP A 26 -7.36 19.06 12.52
CA ASP A 26 -7.11 20.33 11.82
C ASP A 26 -7.17 21.55 12.76
N GLU A 27 -8.23 21.68 13.58
CA GLU A 27 -8.33 22.81 14.51
C GLU A 27 -7.34 22.73 15.68
N ALA A 28 -7.10 21.53 16.21
CA ALA A 28 -6.23 21.33 17.37
C ALA A 28 -4.75 21.57 17.02
N ILE A 29 -4.31 21.07 15.87
CA ILE A 29 -2.97 21.32 15.32
C ILE A 29 -2.79 22.82 15.09
N HIS A 30 -3.76 23.49 14.46
CA HIS A 30 -3.67 24.94 14.22
C HIS A 30 -3.58 25.76 15.51
N ARG A 31 -4.32 25.39 16.55
CA ARG A 31 -4.19 26.03 17.88
C ARG A 31 -2.78 25.85 18.45
N ILE A 32 -2.16 24.69 18.26
CA ILE A 32 -0.78 24.41 18.73
C ILE A 32 0.25 25.18 17.90
N ILE A 33 0.12 25.19 16.56
CA ILE A 33 0.94 25.97 15.63
C ILE A 33 0.96 27.44 16.05
N LYS A 34 -0.22 28.03 16.29
CA LYS A 34 -0.35 29.42 16.73
C LYS A 34 0.24 29.67 18.12
N ARG A 35 0.01 28.74 19.07
CA ARG A 35 0.51 28.88 20.45
C ARG A 35 2.03 28.77 20.54
N LYS A 36 2.64 27.87 19.76
CA LYS A 36 4.08 27.58 19.79
C LYS A 36 4.88 28.28 18.68
N ASN A 37 4.23 29.05 17.82
CA ASN A 37 4.84 29.73 16.68
C ASN A 37 5.66 28.80 15.77
N ILE A 38 5.14 27.60 15.52
CA ILE A 38 5.76 26.58 14.67
C ILE A 38 5.24 26.76 13.25
N LYS A 39 6.06 26.58 12.21
CA LYS A 39 5.55 26.61 10.83
C LYS A 39 4.74 25.34 10.54
N PRO A 40 3.59 25.43 9.84
CA PRO A 40 2.83 24.24 9.47
C PRO A 40 3.66 23.32 8.57
N ILE A 41 3.42 22.01 8.67
CA ILE A 41 3.87 21.06 7.66
C ILE A 41 2.94 21.25 6.45
N ILE A 42 3.50 21.75 5.36
CA ILE A 42 2.79 21.95 4.10
C ILE A 42 3.22 20.80 3.18
N ILE A 43 2.24 20.06 2.69
CA ILE A 43 2.43 19.00 1.70
C ILE A 43 1.75 19.50 0.45
N ASP A 44 2.49 19.60 -0.65
CA ASP A 44 1.93 20.02 -1.93
C ASP A 44 0.84 19.03 -2.33
N SER A 45 -0.41 19.48 -2.25
CA SER A 45 -1.53 18.65 -2.68
C SER A 45 -1.52 18.55 -4.19
N VAL A 46 -1.57 17.31 -4.68
CA VAL A 46 -1.54 16.95 -6.11
C VAL A 46 -2.56 17.76 -6.92
N TYR A 47 -3.74 18.03 -6.33
CA TYR A 47 -4.83 18.70 -7.02
C TYR A 47 -4.99 20.18 -6.65
N LEU A 48 -4.26 20.72 -5.67
CA LEU A 48 -4.53 22.06 -5.14
C LEU A 48 -4.48 23.15 -6.22
N ASN A 49 -3.47 23.11 -7.09
CA ASN A 49 -3.37 24.06 -8.20
C ASN A 49 -4.55 23.92 -9.17
N GLU A 50 -4.94 22.69 -9.53
CA GLU A 50 -6.09 22.40 -10.40
C GLU A 50 -7.41 22.90 -9.78
N LEU A 51 -7.56 22.78 -8.46
CA LEU A 51 -8.72 23.29 -7.72
C LEU A 51 -8.78 24.82 -7.75
N ILE A 52 -7.66 25.50 -7.48
CA ILE A 52 -7.57 26.96 -7.50
C ILE A 52 -7.82 27.50 -8.91
N GLU A 53 -7.21 26.88 -9.91
CA GLU A 53 -7.39 27.24 -11.33
C GLU A 53 -8.85 27.11 -11.76
N ASN A 54 -9.55 26.03 -11.36
CA ASN A 54 -10.97 25.86 -11.67
C ASN A 54 -11.80 27.05 -11.20
N TYR A 55 -11.63 27.49 -9.95
CA TYR A 55 -12.42 28.59 -9.38
C TYR A 55 -11.98 29.97 -9.84
N SER A 56 -10.76 30.09 -10.36
CA SER A 56 -10.23 31.31 -10.97
C SER A 56 -10.69 31.47 -12.43
N CYS A 57 -11.16 30.39 -13.07
CA CYS A 57 -11.67 30.44 -14.45
C CYS A 57 -13.00 31.22 -14.57
N PRO A 58 -13.34 31.75 -15.76
CA PRO A 58 -14.62 32.43 -15.99
C PRO A 58 -15.85 31.53 -15.78
N ASN A 59 -15.71 30.24 -16.11
CA ASN A 59 -16.77 29.23 -16.01
C ASN A 59 -16.32 28.08 -15.10
N PRO A 60 -16.28 28.29 -13.77
CA PRO A 60 -15.90 27.25 -12.83
C PRO A 60 -16.94 26.13 -12.79
N LYS A 61 -16.45 24.90 -12.63
CA LYS A 61 -17.30 23.74 -12.31
C LYS A 61 -17.43 23.59 -10.80
N SER A 62 -18.54 23.02 -10.35
CA SER A 62 -18.64 22.56 -8.95
C SER A 62 -17.73 21.35 -8.74
N ILE A 63 -17.12 21.23 -7.56
CA ILE A 63 -16.17 20.18 -7.22
C ILE A 63 -16.62 19.43 -5.96
N ILE A 64 -16.54 18.10 -6.02
CA ILE A 64 -16.59 17.25 -4.83
C ILE A 64 -15.19 16.67 -4.58
N LEU A 65 -14.69 16.86 -3.35
CA LEU A 65 -13.51 16.19 -2.81
C LEU A 65 -13.96 15.00 -1.97
N THR A 66 -13.69 13.79 -2.45
CA THR A 66 -13.99 12.53 -1.76
C THR A 66 -12.72 11.92 -1.17
N GLY A 67 -12.86 10.85 -0.39
CA GLY A 67 -11.75 10.20 0.31
C GLY A 67 -12.13 9.83 1.74
N THR A 68 -11.20 9.24 2.47
CA THR A 68 -11.38 8.76 3.84
C THR A 68 -10.94 9.81 4.88
N ALA A 69 -11.20 9.53 6.16
CA ALA A 69 -10.81 10.42 7.25
C ALA A 69 -9.28 10.52 7.34
N GLY A 70 -8.74 11.74 7.26
CA GLY A 70 -7.29 11.98 7.33
C GLY A 70 -6.59 12.19 5.98
N ASP A 71 -7.32 12.14 4.85
CA ASP A 71 -6.78 12.44 3.50
C ASP A 71 -6.56 13.93 3.23
N GLY A 72 -6.90 14.80 4.18
CA GLY A 72 -6.68 16.24 4.03
C GLY A 72 -7.76 16.96 3.20
N LYS A 73 -8.99 16.44 3.13
CA LYS A 73 -10.12 17.13 2.46
C LYS A 73 -10.35 18.54 3.01
N THR A 74 -10.49 18.68 4.32
CA THR A 74 -10.68 19.98 5.00
C THR A 74 -9.48 20.90 4.81
N TYR A 75 -8.26 20.34 4.80
CA TYR A 75 -7.04 21.07 4.48
C TYR A 75 -7.10 21.67 3.07
N ASN A 76 -7.41 20.86 2.05
CA ASN A 76 -7.54 21.31 0.66
C ASN A 76 -8.60 22.40 0.50
N CYS A 77 -9.78 22.22 1.10
CA CYS A 77 -10.83 23.25 1.05
C CYS A 77 -10.37 24.57 1.67
N ARG A 78 -9.58 24.53 2.75
CA ARG A 78 -9.03 25.72 3.40
C ARG A 78 -7.98 26.39 2.53
N GLU A 79 -7.04 25.64 1.96
CA GLU A 79 -5.98 26.23 1.13
C GLU A 79 -6.58 26.88 -0.13
N VAL A 80 -7.60 26.26 -0.75
CA VAL A 80 -8.39 26.89 -1.83
C VAL A 80 -9.07 28.17 -1.34
N TRP A 81 -9.72 28.15 -0.17
CA TRP A 81 -10.36 29.33 0.42
C TRP A 81 -9.37 30.50 0.62
N LEU A 82 -8.20 30.21 1.20
CA LEU A 82 -7.17 31.23 1.45
C LEU A 82 -6.57 31.76 0.13
N ALA A 83 -6.31 30.89 -0.84
CA ALA A 83 -5.79 31.27 -2.15
C ALA A 83 -6.74 32.17 -2.94
N LEU A 84 -8.05 32.04 -2.72
CA LEU A 84 -9.10 32.86 -3.35
C LEU A 84 -9.43 34.15 -2.55
N ASN A 85 -8.54 34.58 -1.64
CA ASN A 85 -8.69 35.74 -0.75
C ASN A 85 -9.76 35.61 0.34
N GLY A 86 -10.18 34.39 0.68
CA GLY A 86 -11.01 34.13 1.85
C GLY A 86 -10.26 34.38 3.16
N SER A 87 -10.96 34.89 4.18
CA SER A 87 -10.32 35.16 5.48
C SER A 87 -10.25 33.92 6.37
N LEU A 88 -9.13 33.75 7.09
CA LEU A 88 -8.97 32.63 8.02
C LEU A 88 -9.95 32.70 9.20
N GLN A 89 -10.34 33.91 9.62
CA GLN A 89 -11.31 34.09 10.71
C GLN A 89 -12.68 33.51 10.32
N VAL A 90 -13.17 33.83 9.13
CA VAL A 90 -14.44 33.26 8.62
C VAL A 90 -14.33 31.75 8.46
N TRP A 91 -13.17 31.24 8.01
CA TRP A 91 -12.93 29.81 7.95
C TRP A 91 -13.06 29.15 9.33
N GLN A 92 -12.55 29.76 10.40
CA GLN A 92 -12.55 29.21 11.74
C GLN A 92 -13.89 29.32 12.48
N ASN A 93 -14.84 30.12 11.98
CA ASN A 93 -16.18 30.19 12.58
C ASN A 93 -16.93 28.85 12.48
N ASP A 94 -17.91 28.65 13.35
CA ASP A 94 -18.71 27.42 13.47
C ASP A 94 -19.65 27.16 12.27
N ASP A 95 -19.81 28.11 11.34
CA ASP A 95 -20.67 27.91 10.17
C ASP A 95 -20.18 26.72 9.32
N LYS A 96 -21.10 25.83 8.99
CA LYS A 96 -20.81 24.60 8.22
C LYS A 96 -20.60 24.87 6.73
N VAL A 97 -21.25 25.92 6.23
CA VAL A 97 -21.13 26.39 4.85
C VAL A 97 -20.42 27.75 4.87
N LYS A 98 -19.33 27.86 4.11
CA LYS A 98 -18.61 29.12 3.90
C LYS A 98 -18.95 29.68 2.53
N VAL A 99 -19.11 31.00 2.43
CA VAL A 99 -19.49 31.67 1.18
C VAL A 99 -18.44 32.71 0.81
N LEU A 100 -17.96 32.65 -0.43
CA LEU A 100 -16.97 33.58 -0.97
C LEU A 100 -17.44 34.11 -2.33
N GLU A 101 -17.30 35.41 -2.56
CA GLU A 101 -17.50 35.98 -3.89
C GLU A 101 -16.22 35.81 -4.72
N LEU A 102 -16.35 35.20 -5.88
CA LEU A 102 -15.24 34.94 -6.80
C LEU A 102 -15.01 36.14 -7.73
N PRO A 103 -13.80 36.30 -8.29
CA PRO A 103 -13.48 37.40 -9.21
C PRO A 103 -14.37 37.46 -10.48
N ASN A 104 -14.96 36.33 -10.87
CA ASN A 104 -15.88 36.20 -11.99
C ASN A 104 -17.35 36.51 -11.64
N SER A 105 -17.60 37.17 -10.49
CA SER A 105 -18.93 37.50 -9.96
C SER A 105 -19.83 36.30 -9.64
N LYS A 106 -19.26 35.08 -9.58
CA LYS A 106 -19.95 33.90 -9.04
C LYS A 106 -19.76 33.80 -7.53
N LYS A 107 -20.65 33.06 -6.86
CA LYS A 107 -20.57 32.75 -5.43
C LYS A 107 -20.10 31.31 -5.24
N LEU A 108 -19.00 31.15 -4.51
CA LEU A 108 -18.47 29.86 -4.09
C LEU A 108 -19.02 29.48 -2.72
N TYR A 109 -19.65 28.32 -2.64
CA TYR A 109 -20.10 27.69 -1.40
C TYR A 109 -19.15 26.54 -1.05
N VAL A 110 -18.46 26.64 0.09
CA VAL A 110 -17.55 25.61 0.58
C VAL A 110 -18.19 24.86 1.75
N ILE A 111 -18.37 23.55 1.59
CA ILE A 111 -18.88 22.64 2.62
C ILE A 111 -17.70 21.81 3.12
N LYS A 112 -17.28 22.04 4.38
CA LYS A 112 -16.07 21.44 4.96
C LYS A 112 -16.17 19.95 5.23
N ASP A 113 -17.34 19.53 5.67
CA ASP A 113 -17.69 18.15 5.96
C ASP A 113 -19.20 17.99 5.75
N LEU A 114 -19.56 17.22 4.74
CA LEU A 114 -20.97 16.99 4.39
C LEU A 114 -21.74 16.30 5.52
N SER A 115 -21.06 15.52 6.38
CA SER A 115 -21.72 14.79 7.48
C SER A 115 -22.16 15.68 8.64
N GLU A 116 -21.62 16.89 8.74
CA GLU A 116 -22.01 17.82 9.80
C GLU A 116 -23.27 18.62 9.47
N LEU A 117 -23.79 18.52 8.23
CA LEU A 117 -25.00 19.23 7.82
C LEU A 117 -26.26 18.56 8.36
N LYS A 118 -27.05 19.32 9.11
CA LYS A 118 -28.37 18.90 9.59
C LYS A 118 -29.41 18.94 8.48
N ASP A 119 -30.52 18.23 8.64
CA ASP A 119 -31.60 18.17 7.64
C ASP A 119 -32.12 19.55 7.21
N GLU A 120 -32.18 20.51 8.12
CA GLU A 120 -32.59 21.89 7.86
C GLU A 120 -31.61 22.66 6.96
N GLU A 121 -30.31 22.31 7.01
CA GLU A 121 -29.24 22.96 6.25
C GLU A 121 -29.01 22.27 4.89
N ARG A 122 -29.53 21.04 4.71
CA ARG A 122 -29.43 20.25 3.47
C ARG A 122 -30.17 20.86 2.29
N GLY A 123 -31.04 21.86 2.51
CA GLY A 123 -31.66 22.64 1.43
C GLY A 123 -30.63 23.29 0.48
N ILE A 124 -29.39 23.48 0.92
CA ILE A 124 -28.28 23.95 0.08
C ILE A 124 -27.91 22.95 -1.03
N LEU A 125 -28.14 21.66 -0.84
CA LEU A 125 -27.86 20.63 -1.84
C LEU A 125 -28.80 20.72 -3.04
N ASN A 126 -30.00 21.28 -2.87
CA ASN A 126 -30.87 21.60 -4.02
C ASN A 126 -30.26 22.71 -4.89
N GLN A 127 -29.56 23.69 -4.29
CA GLN A 127 -28.79 24.68 -5.06
C GLN A 127 -27.58 24.05 -5.74
N PHE A 128 -26.94 23.06 -5.10
CA PHE A 128 -25.88 22.28 -5.72
C PHE A 128 -26.37 21.54 -6.98
N VAL A 129 -27.50 20.83 -6.90
CA VAL A 129 -28.11 20.12 -8.04
C VAL A 129 -28.33 21.09 -9.22
N ASN A 130 -28.86 22.28 -8.95
CA ASN A 130 -29.04 23.31 -9.97
C ASN A 130 -27.70 23.75 -10.61
N SER A 131 -26.66 23.97 -9.81
CA SER A 131 -25.33 24.39 -10.30
C SER A 131 -24.66 23.33 -11.20
N VAL A 132 -24.94 22.04 -10.93
CA VAL A 132 -24.39 20.91 -11.66
C VAL A 132 -25.09 20.73 -13.00
N LEU A 133 -26.40 20.96 -13.07
CA LEU A 133 -27.17 20.86 -14.32
C LEU A 133 -27.07 22.12 -15.19
N ASN A 134 -26.90 23.30 -14.58
CA ASN A 134 -26.89 24.59 -15.29
C ASN A 134 -25.51 25.26 -15.27
N LYS A 135 -24.80 25.23 -16.41
CA LYS A 135 -23.46 25.84 -16.56
C LYS A 135 -23.42 27.36 -16.32
N ILE A 136 -24.55 28.05 -16.48
CA ILE A 136 -24.67 29.52 -16.36
C ILE A 136 -24.97 29.93 -14.91
N ASP A 137 -25.19 28.99 -13.99
CA ASP A 137 -25.50 29.32 -12.60
C ASP A 137 -24.41 30.22 -11.99
N SER A 138 -24.87 31.21 -11.22
CA SER A 138 -24.03 32.12 -10.45
C SER A 138 -23.40 31.43 -9.24
N ASN A 139 -23.93 30.26 -8.84
CA ASN A 139 -23.46 29.51 -7.68
C ASN A 139 -22.55 28.35 -8.13
N VAL A 140 -21.45 28.16 -7.41
CA VAL A 140 -20.56 26.99 -7.54
C VAL A 140 -20.18 26.46 -6.17
N PHE A 141 -19.85 25.18 -6.11
CA PHE A 141 -19.69 24.48 -4.84
C PHE A 141 -18.35 23.76 -4.75
N LEU A 142 -17.75 23.78 -3.57
CA LEU A 142 -16.64 22.92 -3.16
C LEU A 142 -17.10 22.09 -1.97
N ILE A 143 -17.33 20.80 -2.17
CA ILE A 143 -17.90 19.91 -1.15
C ILE A 143 -16.84 18.88 -0.74
N ALA A 144 -16.50 18.81 0.54
CA ALA A 144 -15.71 17.73 1.10
C ALA A 144 -16.63 16.71 1.79
N ALA A 145 -16.51 15.43 1.40
CA ALA A 145 -17.31 14.34 1.95
C ALA A 145 -16.50 13.03 2.02
N ASN A 146 -16.87 12.13 2.94
CA ASN A 146 -16.44 10.74 2.84
C ASN A 146 -17.32 9.97 1.86
N ASP A 147 -16.78 8.97 1.18
CA ASP A 147 -17.47 8.26 0.08
C ASP A 147 -18.85 7.71 0.50
N GLY A 148 -18.93 7.04 1.66
CA GLY A 148 -20.20 6.51 2.19
C GLY A 148 -21.19 7.60 2.62
N GLN A 149 -20.69 8.69 3.20
CA GLN A 149 -21.51 9.82 3.65
C GLN A 149 -22.05 10.62 2.47
N LEU A 150 -21.31 10.68 1.36
CA LEU A 150 -21.79 11.28 0.12
C LEU A 150 -23.01 10.51 -0.37
N ILE A 151 -22.94 9.19 -0.52
CA ILE A 151 -24.11 8.40 -0.96
C ILE A 151 -25.28 8.55 0.02
N GLU A 152 -25.02 8.53 1.33
CA GLU A 152 -26.05 8.65 2.36
C GLU A 152 -26.74 10.02 2.35
N ALA A 153 -26.00 11.11 2.31
CA ALA A 153 -26.56 12.46 2.27
C ALA A 153 -27.51 12.68 1.08
N TRP A 154 -27.23 12.01 -0.03
CA TRP A 154 -28.04 12.09 -1.25
C TRP A 154 -29.31 11.24 -1.21
N LYS A 155 -29.39 10.21 -0.34
CA LYS A 155 -30.62 9.43 -0.12
C LYS A 155 -31.72 10.24 0.57
N HIS A 156 -31.36 11.31 1.27
CA HIS A 156 -32.28 12.15 2.04
C HIS A 156 -32.79 13.37 1.25
N LEU A 157 -32.36 13.55 -0.01
CA LEU A 157 -32.85 14.62 -0.88
C LEU A 157 -34.20 14.27 -1.50
N ASP A 158 -34.98 15.29 -1.85
CA ASP A 158 -36.26 15.12 -2.54
C ASP A 158 -36.09 14.34 -3.85
N ASN A 159 -36.93 13.32 -4.06
CA ASN A 159 -36.95 12.45 -5.24
C ASN A 159 -37.52 13.16 -6.48
N ASN A 160 -36.95 14.29 -6.88
CA ASN A 160 -37.26 14.93 -8.15
C ASN A 160 -36.33 14.37 -9.26
N THR A 161 -36.75 14.49 -10.52
CA THR A 161 -36.03 13.92 -11.67
C THR A 161 -34.62 14.50 -11.83
N GLN A 162 -34.40 15.76 -11.45
CA GLN A 162 -33.10 16.43 -11.56
C GLN A 162 -32.10 15.91 -10.52
N THR A 163 -32.54 15.73 -9.28
CA THR A 163 -31.76 15.16 -8.19
C THR A 163 -31.32 13.74 -8.52
N GLU A 164 -32.22 12.91 -9.07
CA GLU A 164 -31.88 11.52 -9.44
C GLU A 164 -30.84 11.46 -10.56
N LEU A 165 -30.89 12.36 -11.55
CA LEU A 165 -29.86 12.46 -12.59
C LEU A 165 -28.49 12.82 -12.03
N VAL A 166 -28.43 13.77 -11.10
CA VAL A 166 -27.15 14.16 -10.47
C VAL A 166 -26.66 13.05 -9.53
N LYS A 167 -27.54 12.36 -8.82
CA LYS A 167 -27.19 11.21 -7.98
C LYS A 167 -26.56 10.08 -8.79
N GLN A 168 -27.19 9.69 -9.91
CA GLN A 168 -26.62 8.69 -10.83
C GLN A 168 -25.28 9.16 -11.41
N CYS A 169 -25.13 10.46 -11.70
CA CYS A 169 -23.85 11.01 -12.11
C CYS A 169 -22.78 10.83 -11.02
N VAL A 170 -23.06 11.21 -9.77
CA VAL A 170 -22.13 11.05 -8.65
C VAL A 170 -21.80 9.58 -8.40
N GLU A 171 -22.78 8.68 -8.44
CA GLU A 171 -22.57 7.22 -8.32
C GLU A 171 -21.68 6.69 -9.44
N ASP A 172 -21.90 7.10 -10.69
CA ASP A 172 -21.06 6.70 -11.81
C ASP A 172 -19.62 7.23 -11.69
N LEU A 173 -19.45 8.48 -11.21
CA LEU A 173 -18.12 9.05 -10.96
C LEU A 173 -17.38 8.25 -9.87
N LEU A 174 -18.07 7.82 -8.81
CA LEU A 174 -17.52 7.01 -7.71
C LEU A 174 -17.17 5.59 -8.15
N VAL A 175 -18.10 4.90 -8.82
CA VAL A 175 -17.94 3.49 -9.20
C VAL A 175 -16.92 3.31 -10.32
N ASN A 176 -16.96 4.20 -11.33
CA ASN A 176 -16.04 4.12 -12.47
C ASN A 176 -14.73 4.88 -12.25
N GLU A 177 -14.57 5.54 -11.09
CA GLU A 177 -13.36 6.27 -10.72
C GLU A 177 -12.95 7.35 -11.76
N ILE A 178 -13.93 7.96 -12.42
CA ILE A 178 -13.72 9.02 -13.42
C ILE A 178 -13.90 10.41 -12.80
N LYS A 179 -13.13 11.40 -13.29
CA LYS A 179 -13.17 12.77 -12.75
C LYS A 179 -14.36 13.59 -13.22
N GLU A 180 -14.83 13.35 -14.44
CA GLU A 180 -15.88 14.14 -15.09
C GLU A 180 -16.81 13.26 -15.93
N LYS A 181 -18.08 13.68 -16.01
CA LYS A 181 -19.08 13.09 -16.92
C LYS A 181 -19.62 14.17 -17.84
N ILE A 182 -19.69 13.86 -19.14
CA ILE A 182 -20.21 14.78 -20.16
C ILE A 182 -21.67 15.12 -19.83
N GLY A 183 -22.02 16.41 -19.96
CA GLY A 183 -23.37 16.91 -19.66
C GLY A 183 -23.53 17.51 -18.26
N PHE A 184 -22.55 17.32 -17.37
CA PHE A 184 -22.61 17.84 -16.00
C PHE A 184 -21.52 18.89 -15.73
N ASN A 185 -21.85 19.95 -15.01
CA ASN A 185 -20.93 20.98 -14.54
C ASN A 185 -20.26 20.58 -13.21
N LEU A 186 -19.73 19.36 -13.16
CA LEU A 186 -19.22 18.71 -11.96
C LEU A 186 -17.85 18.07 -12.23
N ARG A 187 -16.93 18.23 -11.27
CA ARG A 187 -15.70 17.44 -11.15
C ARG A 187 -15.67 16.73 -9.82
N MET A 188 -15.12 15.52 -9.81
CA MET A 188 -14.87 14.79 -8.58
C MET A 188 -13.40 14.41 -8.48
N TYR A 189 -12.80 14.70 -7.32
CA TYR A 189 -11.43 14.28 -7.00
C TYR A 189 -11.47 13.39 -5.78
N ASN A 190 -11.00 12.16 -5.96
CA ASN A 190 -10.85 11.23 -4.87
C ASN A 190 -9.44 11.33 -4.28
N LEU A 191 -9.33 11.86 -3.07
CA LEU A 191 -8.04 11.98 -2.38
C LEU A 191 -7.51 10.62 -1.91
N SER A 192 -8.36 9.59 -1.77
CA SER A 192 -7.92 8.24 -1.39
C SER A 192 -7.20 7.50 -2.53
N GLN A 193 -7.24 8.02 -3.75
CA GLN A 193 -6.47 7.49 -4.88
C GLN A 193 -5.04 8.04 -4.91
N ILE A 194 -4.71 9.01 -4.06
CA ILE A 194 -3.35 9.55 -4.03
C ILE A 194 -2.46 8.50 -3.36
N SER A 195 -1.49 8.00 -4.13
CA SER A 195 -0.51 7.02 -3.65
C SER A 195 0.25 7.53 -2.43
N ALA A 196 0.14 6.80 -1.32
CA ALA A 196 0.96 6.96 -0.12
C ALA A 196 2.46 6.81 -0.44
N ALA A 197 2.83 5.92 -1.37
CA ALA A 197 4.20 5.78 -1.84
C ALA A 197 4.75 7.07 -2.49
N LYS A 198 3.89 7.85 -3.16
CA LYS A 198 4.24 9.18 -3.71
C LYS A 198 4.25 10.27 -2.65
N LEU A 199 3.30 10.23 -1.72
CA LEU A 199 3.17 11.25 -0.66
C LEU A 199 4.24 11.12 0.42
N PHE A 200 4.66 9.90 0.75
CA PHE A 200 5.56 9.66 1.86
C PHE A 200 6.90 10.40 1.73
N PRO A 201 7.64 10.35 0.60
CA PRO A 201 8.86 11.14 0.43
C PRO A 201 8.65 12.65 0.63
N GLN A 202 7.54 13.20 0.11
CA GLN A 202 7.22 14.63 0.28
C GLN A 202 6.99 14.99 1.75
N ILE A 203 6.31 14.12 2.49
CA ILE A 203 6.08 14.28 3.93
C ILE A 203 7.40 14.21 4.69
N VAL A 204 8.26 13.25 4.34
CA VAL A 204 9.59 13.10 4.94
C VAL A 204 10.41 14.37 4.71
N ASP A 205 10.48 14.87 3.49
CA ASP A 205 11.19 16.12 3.17
C ASP A 205 10.64 17.31 3.96
N ALA A 206 9.32 17.51 3.96
CA ALA A 206 8.67 18.60 4.67
C ALA A 206 8.97 18.59 6.18
N VAL A 207 9.08 17.40 6.79
CA VAL A 207 9.40 17.24 8.21
C VAL A 207 10.90 17.36 8.48
N LEU A 208 11.76 16.77 7.66
CA LEU A 208 13.21 16.76 7.87
C LEU A 208 13.85 18.14 7.62
N GLN A 209 13.32 18.89 6.64
CA GLN A 209 13.79 20.24 6.28
C GLN A 209 13.16 21.34 7.14
N HIS A 210 12.25 20.99 8.05
CA HIS A 210 11.55 21.98 8.87
C HIS A 210 12.53 22.76 9.79
N PRO A 211 12.45 24.10 9.86
CA PRO A 211 13.40 24.92 10.61
C PRO A 211 13.36 24.69 12.13
N GLY A 212 12.31 24.05 12.65
CA GLY A 212 12.20 23.67 14.06
C GLY A 212 13.29 22.71 14.54
N TRP A 213 13.99 22.01 13.64
CA TRP A 213 15.18 21.24 14.01
C TRP A 213 16.33 22.12 14.53
N ASN A 214 16.33 23.43 14.23
CA ASN A 214 17.35 24.36 14.72
C ASN A 214 17.37 24.47 16.26
N ASP A 215 16.26 24.16 16.94
CA ASP A 215 16.20 24.08 18.41
C ASP A 215 17.20 23.07 18.98
N CYS A 216 17.53 22.05 18.20
CA CYS A 216 18.45 20.99 18.59
C CYS A 216 19.92 21.41 18.41
N ASN A 217 20.20 22.53 17.73
CA ASN A 217 21.57 22.95 17.41
C ASN A 217 22.42 23.25 18.64
N GLN A 218 21.78 23.68 19.74
CA GLN A 218 22.43 24.01 21.01
C GLN A 218 22.41 22.85 22.01
N CYS A 219 21.93 21.67 21.63
CA CYS A 219 21.81 20.52 22.52
C CYS A 219 23.14 19.79 22.70
N THR A 220 23.53 19.50 23.94
CA THR A 220 24.78 18.79 24.26
C THR A 220 24.83 17.34 23.77
N LEU A 221 23.70 16.76 23.34
CA LEU A 221 23.61 15.41 22.78
C LEU A 221 23.71 15.39 21.24
N ARG A 222 23.90 16.54 20.59
CA ARG A 222 24.04 16.66 19.13
C ARG A 222 25.42 16.22 18.64
N GLU A 223 26.46 16.75 19.27
CA GLU A 223 27.86 16.49 18.93
C GLU A 223 28.57 16.06 20.20
N ASN A 224 28.74 14.75 20.38
CA ASN A 224 29.50 14.24 21.51
C ASN A 224 30.43 13.10 21.08
N GLU A 225 31.31 13.41 20.11
CA GLU A 225 32.40 12.52 19.69
C GLU A 225 33.33 12.14 20.87
N GLN A 226 33.41 12.99 21.90
CA GLN A 226 34.25 12.79 23.08
C GLN A 226 33.69 11.73 24.06
N THR A 227 32.37 11.49 24.07
CA THR A 227 31.75 10.48 24.95
C THR A 227 31.11 9.31 24.20
N GLY A 228 31.01 9.38 22.87
CA GLY A 228 30.33 8.39 22.04
C GLY A 228 28.80 8.36 22.22
N LYS A 229 28.23 9.35 22.93
CA LYS A 229 26.81 9.41 23.29
C LYS A 229 26.05 10.39 22.40
N THR A 230 25.31 9.84 21.42
CA THR A 230 24.51 10.62 20.47
C THR A 230 23.02 10.52 20.78
N CYS A 231 22.29 11.63 20.61
CA CYS A 231 20.83 11.66 20.74
C CYS A 231 20.16 10.69 19.76
N PRO A 232 19.35 9.71 20.22
CA PRO A 232 18.69 8.74 19.34
C PRO A 232 17.70 9.40 18.36
N ILE A 233 17.04 10.50 18.75
CA ILE A 233 16.12 11.23 17.86
C ILE A 233 16.89 11.82 16.67
N LEU A 234 18.07 12.39 16.90
CA LEU A 234 18.89 12.96 15.83
C LEU A 234 19.55 11.88 14.99
N GLU A 235 19.96 10.77 15.60
CA GLU A 235 20.47 9.61 14.85
C GLU A 235 19.41 9.07 13.90
N ASN A 236 18.17 8.88 14.36
CA ASN A 236 17.05 8.46 13.52
C ASN A 236 16.77 9.47 12.40
N ARG A 237 16.83 10.77 12.69
CA ARG A 237 16.70 11.84 11.68
C ARG A 237 17.78 11.72 10.62
N ASN A 238 19.05 11.59 11.00
CA ASN A 238 20.19 11.53 10.07
C ASN A 238 20.13 10.28 9.19
N ARG A 239 19.73 9.13 9.75
CA ARG A 239 19.52 7.90 8.98
C ARG A 239 18.37 8.02 7.99
N LEU A 240 17.28 8.68 8.40
CA LEU A 240 16.16 8.91 7.50
C LEU A 240 16.50 9.92 6.40
N GLU A 241 17.30 10.94 6.70
CA GLU A 241 17.81 11.90 5.71
C GLU A 241 18.65 11.22 4.63
N GLY A 242 19.37 10.16 4.99
CA GLY A 242 19.91 9.19 4.03
C GLY A 242 21.00 9.74 3.11
N ILE A 243 21.76 10.74 3.54
CA ILE A 243 22.84 11.37 2.76
C ILE A 243 23.93 10.35 2.39
N ARG A 244 24.14 9.31 3.23
CA ARG A 244 25.22 8.33 3.08
C ARG A 244 24.82 7.08 2.29
N ASP A 245 23.53 6.85 2.11
CA ASP A 245 22.96 5.61 1.56
C ASP A 245 21.87 5.87 0.51
N GLU A 246 21.90 7.05 -0.12
CA GLU A 246 20.96 7.45 -1.18
C GLU A 246 19.49 7.30 -0.75
N GLN A 247 19.17 7.68 0.49
CA GLN A 247 17.83 7.61 1.07
C GLN A 247 17.24 6.18 1.08
N LEU A 248 18.08 5.17 1.28
CA LEU A 248 17.68 3.75 1.24
C LEU A 248 16.49 3.44 2.15
N ILE A 249 16.49 3.95 3.39
CA ILE A 249 15.36 3.75 4.32
C ILE A 249 14.06 4.31 3.74
N GLN A 250 14.08 5.53 3.21
CA GLN A 250 12.90 6.15 2.60
C GLN A 250 12.43 5.29 1.42
N SER A 251 13.35 4.91 0.53
CA SER A 251 13.09 4.08 -0.63
C SER A 251 12.45 2.73 -0.27
N ARG A 252 12.94 2.07 0.80
CA ARG A 252 12.40 0.80 1.32
C ARG A 252 11.00 0.96 1.91
N VAL A 253 10.79 2.01 2.71
CA VAL A 253 9.45 2.30 3.27
C VAL A 253 8.47 2.62 2.15
N THR A 254 8.89 3.40 1.15
CA THR A 254 8.09 3.68 -0.05
C THR A 254 7.71 2.41 -0.80
N ASP A 255 8.64 1.47 -1.01
CA ASP A 255 8.31 0.17 -1.62
C ASP A 255 7.27 -0.60 -0.80
N LEU A 256 7.39 -0.63 0.53
CA LEU A 256 6.41 -1.28 1.41
C LEU A 256 5.02 -0.62 1.35
N LEU A 257 4.97 0.72 1.28
CA LEU A 257 3.72 1.47 1.13
C LEU A 257 3.08 1.21 -0.25
N GLU A 258 3.87 1.19 -1.31
CA GLU A 258 3.40 0.84 -2.67
C GLU A 258 2.82 -0.57 -2.68
N LEU A 259 3.49 -1.55 -2.06
CA LEU A 259 2.99 -2.92 -1.93
C LEU A 259 1.69 -3.02 -1.11
N CYS A 260 1.52 -2.19 -0.07
CA CYS A 260 0.25 -2.08 0.66
C CYS A 260 -0.88 -1.59 -0.26
N GLU A 261 -0.64 -0.54 -1.04
CA GLU A 261 -1.61 -0.01 -2.02
C GLU A 261 -2.01 -1.05 -3.06
N LEU A 262 -1.03 -1.82 -3.57
CA LEU A 262 -1.27 -2.90 -4.53
C LEU A 262 -2.09 -4.06 -3.96
N ASN A 263 -2.17 -4.16 -2.62
CA ASN A 263 -3.08 -5.07 -1.92
C ASN A 263 -4.42 -4.42 -1.56
N GLY A 264 -4.72 -3.22 -2.06
CA GLY A 264 -5.95 -2.49 -1.83
C GLY A 264 -6.02 -1.77 -0.47
N LEU A 265 -4.89 -1.59 0.22
CA LEU A 265 -4.83 -0.85 1.47
C LEU A 265 -4.53 0.62 1.18
N HIS A 266 -5.49 1.49 1.47
CA HIS A 266 -5.29 2.94 1.46
C HIS A 266 -4.75 3.43 2.80
N LEU A 267 -3.69 4.23 2.78
CA LEU A 267 -3.10 4.86 3.95
C LEU A 267 -3.18 6.38 3.83
N PRO A 268 -4.07 7.03 4.61
CA PRO A 268 -4.21 8.48 4.60
C PRO A 268 -2.92 9.21 5.02
N ILE A 269 -2.80 10.49 4.64
CA ILE A 269 -1.68 11.38 5.05
C ILE A 269 -1.47 11.34 6.56
N ARG A 270 -2.55 11.25 7.34
CA ARG A 270 -2.50 11.10 8.80
C ARG A 270 -1.68 9.89 9.24
N GLN A 271 -1.90 8.74 8.62
CA GLN A 271 -1.18 7.51 8.93
C GLN A 271 0.30 7.62 8.56
N LEU A 272 0.63 8.36 7.49
CA LEU A 272 2.01 8.61 7.08
C LEU A 272 2.75 9.56 8.04
N LEU A 273 2.09 10.63 8.50
CA LEU A 273 2.65 11.52 9.53
C LEU A 273 2.83 10.79 10.87
N LEU A 274 1.90 9.89 11.21
CA LEU A 274 1.99 9.03 12.38
C LEU A 274 3.18 8.07 12.30
N LEU A 275 3.34 7.40 11.16
CA LEU A 275 4.48 6.54 10.88
C LEU A 275 5.78 7.31 11.04
N LEU A 276 5.91 8.47 10.38
CA LEU A 276 7.12 9.29 10.43
C LEU A 276 7.45 9.79 11.85
N SER A 277 6.44 10.23 12.61
CA SER A 277 6.62 10.61 14.01
C SER A 277 7.12 9.44 14.85
N ASN A 278 6.55 8.25 14.66
CA ASN A 278 6.98 7.05 15.35
C ASN A 278 8.40 6.62 14.95
N MET A 279 8.74 6.66 13.66
CA MET A 279 10.10 6.36 13.16
C MET A 279 11.17 7.18 13.88
N LEU A 280 10.93 8.48 14.03
CA LEU A 280 11.89 9.40 14.63
C LEU A 280 11.92 9.30 16.17
N LEU A 281 10.75 9.18 16.81
CA LEU A 281 10.60 9.36 18.25
C LEU A 281 10.34 8.06 19.02
N GLY A 282 10.15 6.93 18.36
CA GLY A 282 9.73 5.68 19.00
C GLY A 282 10.74 5.15 20.03
N HIS A 283 10.25 4.85 21.24
CA HIS A 283 11.01 4.12 22.25
C HIS A 283 10.06 3.44 23.25
N PRO A 284 10.26 2.15 23.59
CA PRO A 284 9.34 1.42 24.46
C PRO A 284 9.22 2.03 25.85
N GLU A 285 10.27 2.60 26.43
CA GLU A 285 10.22 3.13 27.79
C GLU A 285 9.81 4.60 27.89
N ALA A 286 9.65 5.28 26.75
CA ALA A 286 9.22 6.67 26.74
C ALA A 286 7.72 6.78 27.04
N LYS A 287 7.29 7.92 27.58
CA LYS A 287 5.86 8.19 27.77
C LYS A 287 5.11 8.13 26.44
N ASP A 288 3.96 7.46 26.43
CA ASP A 288 3.18 7.19 25.21
C ASP A 288 3.95 6.40 24.14
N ARG A 289 5.10 5.79 24.50
CA ARG A 289 6.06 5.11 23.62
C ARG A 289 6.76 6.02 22.60
N LEU A 290 6.74 7.33 22.83
CA LEU A 290 7.37 8.37 21.99
C LEU A 290 8.23 9.31 22.85
N MET A 291 9.50 9.42 22.50
CA MET A 291 10.51 10.21 23.19
C MET A 291 10.22 11.71 23.13
N SER A 292 10.43 12.37 24.26
CA SER A 292 10.72 13.80 24.36
C SER A 292 12.24 14.06 24.42
N CYS A 293 12.65 15.32 24.37
CA CYS A 293 14.07 15.70 24.53
C CYS A 293 14.65 15.21 25.87
N SER A 294 13.86 15.25 26.95
CA SER A 294 14.26 14.76 28.27
C SER A 294 14.38 13.23 28.32
N ASP A 295 13.47 12.51 27.64
CA ASP A 295 13.54 11.05 27.57
C ASP A 295 14.81 10.60 26.85
N ALA A 296 15.16 11.27 25.73
CA ALA A 296 16.36 10.96 24.96
C ALA A 296 17.64 11.04 25.82
N ALA A 297 17.75 12.04 26.69
CA ALA A 297 18.91 12.15 27.59
C ALA A 297 18.97 11.00 28.59
N LYS A 298 17.84 10.65 29.21
CA LYS A 298 17.73 9.53 30.15
C LYS A 298 18.09 8.19 29.49
N ILE A 299 17.60 7.94 28.28
CA ILE A 299 17.86 6.71 27.52
C ILE A 299 19.34 6.53 27.21
N VAL A 300 20.02 7.63 26.87
CA VAL A 300 21.47 7.66 26.59
C VAL A 300 22.28 7.45 27.87
N GLU A 301 21.82 7.93 29.02
CA GLU A 301 22.44 7.65 30.32
C GLU A 301 22.29 6.17 30.72
N GLU A 302 21.14 5.56 30.45
CA GLU A 302 20.82 4.16 30.76
C GLU A 302 21.37 3.13 29.74
N ASN A 303 22.07 3.57 28.69
CA ASN A 303 22.57 2.72 27.59
C ASN A 303 21.48 1.89 26.89
N LYS A 304 20.28 2.46 26.74
CA LYS A 304 19.12 1.81 26.09
C LYS A 304 18.84 2.33 24.68
N THR A 305 19.81 3.01 24.06
CA THR A 305 19.66 3.63 22.75
C THR A 305 19.29 2.65 21.65
N SER A 306 19.72 1.39 21.72
CA SER A 306 19.37 0.34 20.76
C SER A 306 17.85 0.09 20.64
N LEU A 307 17.10 0.34 21.72
CA LEU A 307 15.64 0.24 21.71
C LEU A 307 14.95 1.39 20.98
N ALA A 308 15.68 2.48 20.67
CA ALA A 308 15.18 3.63 19.90
C ALA A 308 15.36 3.47 18.38
N SER A 309 15.80 2.29 17.92
CA SER A 309 16.14 2.02 16.52
C SER A 309 15.01 2.38 15.55
N ILE A 310 15.31 3.25 14.58
CA ILE A 310 14.38 3.60 13.50
C ILE A 310 13.81 2.36 12.80
N TYR A 311 14.61 1.32 12.60
CA TYR A 311 14.21 0.08 11.91
C TYR A 311 13.09 -0.66 12.64
N ARG A 312 13.15 -0.67 13.96
CA ARG A 312 12.11 -1.23 14.84
C ARG A 312 10.88 -0.32 14.87
N ASN A 313 11.11 0.98 14.89
CA ASN A 313 10.06 1.98 14.95
C ASN A 313 9.23 2.06 13.66
N ILE A 314 9.82 1.81 12.49
CA ILE A 314 9.07 1.68 11.22
C ILE A 314 7.98 0.60 11.35
N LEU A 315 8.28 -0.49 12.05
CA LEU A 315 7.38 -1.62 12.25
C LEU A 315 6.53 -1.51 13.52
N GLY A 316 6.63 -0.40 14.26
CA GLY A 316 5.86 -0.15 15.47
C GLY A 316 6.26 -1.02 16.68
N GLU A 317 7.46 -1.60 16.70
CA GLU A 317 7.94 -2.47 17.80
C GLU A 317 8.14 -1.73 19.14
N ASN A 318 8.19 -0.40 19.12
CA ASN A 318 8.16 0.40 20.34
C ASN A 318 6.79 0.40 21.02
N LEU A 319 5.73 0.04 20.30
CA LEU A 319 4.35 0.02 20.79
C LEU A 319 4.01 -1.32 21.45
N THR A 320 2.93 -1.33 22.24
CA THR A 320 2.34 -2.59 22.69
C THR A 320 1.65 -3.28 21.52
N GLU A 321 1.63 -4.61 21.50
CA GLU A 321 0.98 -5.42 20.45
C GLU A 321 -0.43 -4.93 20.11
N ARG A 322 -1.30 -4.77 21.11
CA ARG A 322 -2.66 -4.24 20.94
C ARG A 322 -2.71 -2.89 20.19
N ARG A 323 -1.76 -1.99 20.44
CA ARG A 323 -1.73 -0.66 19.80
C ARG A 323 -1.15 -0.74 18.39
N ARG A 324 -0.15 -1.60 18.20
CA ARG A 324 0.43 -1.91 16.88
C ARG A 324 -0.65 -2.48 15.96
N GLU A 325 -1.46 -3.40 16.44
CA GLU A 325 -2.56 -4.02 15.69
C GLU A 325 -3.75 -3.08 15.45
N SER A 326 -4.03 -2.16 16.39
CA SER A 326 -5.13 -1.20 16.23
C SER A 326 -4.80 0.01 15.35
N THR A 327 -3.54 0.17 14.95
CA THR A 327 -3.09 1.32 14.15
C THR A 327 -2.86 0.86 12.71
N ASP A 328 -3.66 1.35 11.78
CA ASP A 328 -3.72 0.86 10.39
C ASP A 328 -2.36 0.70 9.71
N VAL A 329 -1.48 1.70 9.84
CA VAL A 329 -0.15 1.66 9.18
C VAL A 329 0.73 0.54 9.74
N PHE A 330 0.73 0.31 11.04
CA PHE A 330 1.54 -0.75 11.64
C PHE A 330 0.91 -2.12 11.47
N ALA A 331 -0.42 -2.21 11.46
CA ALA A 331 -1.11 -3.43 11.08
C ALA A 331 -0.81 -3.81 9.62
N ALA A 332 -0.77 -2.84 8.71
CA ALA A 332 -0.41 -3.05 7.31
C ALA A 332 1.05 -3.48 7.14
N LEU A 333 2.01 -2.74 7.71
CA LEU A 333 3.44 -3.08 7.65
C LEU A 333 3.76 -4.39 8.38
N GLY A 334 3.02 -4.70 9.45
CA GLY A 334 3.16 -5.95 10.20
C GLY A 334 2.87 -7.20 9.36
N LYS A 335 2.03 -7.11 8.32
CA LYS A 335 1.74 -8.24 7.40
C LYS A 335 2.95 -8.72 6.62
N PHE A 336 4.00 -7.90 6.47
CA PHE A 336 5.24 -8.33 5.83
C PHE A 336 6.10 -9.20 6.74
N GLY A 337 5.83 -9.28 8.05
CA GLY A 337 6.55 -10.17 8.96
C GLY A 337 8.06 -9.86 9.06
N ILE A 338 8.48 -8.63 8.77
CA ILE A 338 9.90 -8.27 8.66
C ILE A 338 10.63 -8.59 9.98
N GLY A 339 11.63 -9.47 9.88
CA GLY A 339 12.45 -9.97 10.98
C GLY A 339 11.91 -11.20 11.71
N TYR A 340 10.65 -11.56 11.51
CA TYR A 340 10.11 -12.84 11.98
C TYR A 340 10.50 -13.98 11.03
N GLU A 341 10.52 -13.71 9.72
CA GLU A 341 11.01 -14.66 8.74
C GLU A 341 12.53 -14.81 8.82
N THR A 342 13.01 -16.03 8.62
CA THR A 342 14.42 -16.38 8.70
C THR A 342 15.00 -16.55 7.31
N SER A 343 16.30 -16.26 7.18
CA SER A 343 17.06 -16.50 5.95
C SER A 343 18.40 -17.07 6.33
N ASN A 344 18.70 -18.29 5.88
CA ASN A 344 19.97 -18.95 6.19
C ASN A 344 21.18 -18.08 5.84
N THR A 345 21.13 -17.36 4.71
CA THR A 345 22.20 -16.45 4.30
C THR A 345 22.42 -15.34 5.32
N ILE A 346 21.34 -14.66 5.73
CA ILE A 346 21.41 -13.53 6.66
C ILE A 346 21.75 -14.00 8.07
N ASP A 347 21.15 -15.10 8.51
CA ASP A 347 21.38 -15.66 9.84
C ASP A 347 22.81 -16.16 9.99
N ASN A 348 23.36 -16.81 8.97
CA ASN A 348 24.77 -17.21 9.01
C ASN A 348 25.70 -15.99 9.12
N ILE A 349 25.42 -14.91 8.38
CA ILE A 349 26.18 -13.66 8.52
C ILE A 349 26.08 -13.10 9.94
N LEU A 350 24.87 -13.05 10.51
CA LEU A 350 24.65 -12.47 11.85
C LEU A 350 25.21 -13.33 12.98
N VAL A 351 25.20 -14.66 12.85
CA VAL A 351 25.64 -15.59 13.90
C VAL A 351 27.13 -15.91 13.78
N PHE A 352 27.60 -16.30 12.59
CA PHE A 352 28.95 -16.83 12.37
C PHE A 352 29.89 -15.85 11.64
N GLY A 353 29.40 -14.67 11.25
CA GLY A 353 30.16 -13.75 10.40
C GLY A 353 31.44 -13.19 11.00
N GLU A 354 31.64 -13.25 12.32
CA GLU A 354 32.90 -12.84 12.95
C GLU A 354 34.01 -13.89 12.74
N ASP A 355 33.65 -15.17 12.83
CA ASP A 355 34.57 -16.32 12.85
C ASP A 355 34.75 -16.99 11.48
N ASP A 356 33.77 -16.89 10.60
CA ASP A 356 33.81 -17.47 9.25
C ASP A 356 34.50 -16.52 8.25
N PRO A 357 35.66 -16.91 7.65
CA PRO A 357 36.38 -16.08 6.68
C PRO A 357 35.58 -15.70 5.43
N GLU A 358 34.64 -16.53 4.98
CA GLU A 358 33.81 -16.28 3.80
C GLU A 358 32.71 -15.24 4.11
N LEU A 359 32.18 -15.25 5.33
CA LEU A 359 31.11 -14.36 5.76
C LEU A 359 31.64 -13.03 6.33
N ARG A 360 32.88 -12.99 6.79
CA ARG A 360 33.53 -11.82 7.39
C ARG A 360 33.44 -10.53 6.56
N PRO A 361 33.57 -10.54 5.22
CA PRO A 361 33.38 -9.34 4.41
C PRO A 361 31.96 -8.78 4.54
N TYR A 362 30.94 -9.64 4.49
CA TYR A 362 29.53 -9.25 4.65
C TYR A 362 29.24 -8.78 6.07
N TYR A 363 29.75 -9.47 7.08
CA TYR A 363 29.57 -9.08 8.48
C TYR A 363 30.22 -7.72 8.78
N LYS A 364 31.42 -7.49 8.25
CA LYS A 364 32.09 -6.19 8.40
C LYS A 364 31.26 -5.07 7.77
N ASP A 365 30.83 -5.27 6.53
CA ASP A 365 30.09 -4.29 5.75
C ASP A 365 28.71 -3.96 6.35
N LEU A 366 27.93 -5.01 6.66
CA LEU A 366 26.54 -4.89 7.05
C LEU A 366 26.32 -4.74 8.56
N VAL A 367 27.27 -5.14 9.40
CA VAL A 367 27.11 -5.14 10.87
C VAL A 367 28.16 -4.24 11.53
N LEU A 368 29.45 -4.51 11.35
CA LEU A 368 30.52 -3.82 12.10
C LEU A 368 30.67 -2.33 11.78
N ASN A 369 30.35 -1.90 10.56
CA ASN A 369 30.40 -0.50 10.15
C ASN A 369 29.39 0.39 10.90
N ASP A 370 28.34 -0.20 11.47
CA ASP A 370 27.30 0.50 12.23
C ASP A 370 27.44 0.18 13.72
N THR A 371 28.18 1.00 14.46
CA THR A 371 28.39 0.80 15.89
C THR A 371 27.22 1.26 16.77
N TYR A 372 26.20 1.90 16.19
CA TYR A 372 25.08 2.48 16.96
C TYR A 372 23.86 1.55 17.02
N TYR A 373 23.43 0.98 15.90
CA TYR A 373 22.31 0.02 15.84
C TYR A 373 22.69 -1.35 15.29
N GLY A 374 23.84 -1.49 14.63
CA GLY A 374 24.31 -2.77 14.09
C GLY A 374 25.08 -3.53 15.14
N ALA A 375 26.38 -3.32 15.15
CA ALA A 375 27.31 -3.93 16.07
C ALA A 375 27.38 -3.19 17.42
N ASP A 376 26.22 -2.90 18.01
CA ASP A 376 26.16 -2.28 19.33
C ASP A 376 26.67 -3.24 20.42
N GLN A 377 27.03 -2.69 21.58
CA GLN A 377 27.65 -3.46 22.65
C GLN A 377 26.74 -4.60 23.16
N THR A 378 25.43 -4.38 23.19
CA THR A 378 24.46 -5.39 23.64
C THR A 378 24.36 -6.53 22.62
N PHE A 379 24.30 -6.23 21.32
CA PHE A 379 24.26 -7.26 20.28
C PHE A 379 25.51 -8.15 20.32
N ARG A 380 26.72 -7.55 20.38
CA ARG A 380 27.99 -8.31 20.42
C ARG A 380 28.11 -9.18 21.66
N ALA A 381 27.70 -8.66 22.83
CA ALA A 381 27.69 -9.43 24.07
C ALA A 381 26.77 -10.65 23.94
N ASN A 382 25.55 -10.45 23.45
CA ASN A 382 24.57 -11.53 23.26
C ASN A 382 25.06 -12.58 22.23
N GLN A 383 25.70 -12.15 21.14
CA GLN A 383 26.26 -13.05 20.12
C GLN A 383 27.36 -13.94 20.70
N LYS A 384 28.30 -13.34 21.44
CA LYS A 384 29.40 -14.07 22.07
C LYS A 384 28.91 -15.07 23.11
N GLU A 385 28.00 -14.66 23.99
CA GLU A 385 27.40 -15.56 24.99
C GLU A 385 26.68 -16.75 24.34
N TYR A 386 25.97 -16.52 23.24
CA TYR A 386 25.28 -17.57 22.47
C TYR A 386 26.26 -18.58 21.87
N LEU A 387 27.35 -18.12 21.23
CA LEU A 387 28.37 -18.99 20.63
C LEU A 387 29.19 -19.76 21.66
N GLU A 388 29.44 -19.18 22.83
CA GLU A 388 30.17 -19.84 23.92
C GLU A 388 29.30 -20.88 24.67
N GLY A 389 28.01 -20.98 24.36
CA GLY A 389 27.08 -21.95 24.98
C GLY A 389 26.82 -21.67 26.47
N VAL A 390 27.04 -20.44 26.92
CA VAL A 390 26.92 -20.04 28.32
C VAL A 390 25.47 -19.63 28.59
N SER A 391 24.65 -20.59 29.07
CA SER A 391 23.30 -20.45 29.68
C SER A 391 22.03 -20.56 28.81
N ASP A 392 20.88 -20.73 29.49
CA ASP A 392 19.47 -20.67 29.02
C ASP A 392 19.06 -19.30 28.39
N ASN A 393 20.00 -18.38 28.14
CA ASN A 393 19.75 -17.03 27.57
C ASN A 393 19.52 -17.01 26.04
N GLY A 394 19.30 -18.16 25.39
CA GLY A 394 19.09 -18.23 23.94
C GLY A 394 17.98 -17.29 23.44
N GLU A 395 16.92 -17.11 24.23
CA GLU A 395 15.81 -16.21 23.90
C GLU A 395 16.25 -14.75 23.69
N LYS A 396 17.16 -14.22 24.52
CA LYS A 396 17.64 -12.84 24.39
C LYS A 396 18.41 -12.62 23.09
N PHE A 397 19.22 -13.61 22.69
CA PHE A 397 19.92 -13.53 21.41
C PHE A 397 18.96 -13.67 20.24
N LEU A 398 17.96 -14.55 20.32
CA LEU A 398 16.92 -14.67 19.28
C LEU A 398 16.12 -13.38 19.07
N GLU A 399 15.77 -12.66 20.15
CA GLU A 399 15.17 -11.32 20.05
C GLU A 399 16.11 -10.31 19.39
N SER A 400 17.39 -10.36 19.74
CA SER A 400 18.43 -9.50 19.16
C SER A 400 18.64 -9.77 17.67
N LEU A 401 18.65 -11.05 17.27
CA LEU A 401 18.71 -11.49 15.87
C LEU A 401 17.52 -10.96 15.07
N ARG A 402 16.31 -11.04 15.62
CA ARG A 402 15.11 -10.47 15.00
C ARG A 402 15.27 -8.97 14.73
N SER A 403 15.76 -8.22 15.72
CA SER A 403 16.04 -6.78 15.55
C SER A 403 17.09 -6.53 14.46
N GLN A 404 18.14 -7.36 14.38
CA GLN A 404 19.15 -7.23 13.33
C GLN A 404 18.61 -7.59 11.93
N ARG A 405 17.75 -8.61 11.79
CA ARG A 405 17.07 -8.91 10.52
C ARG A 405 16.24 -7.73 10.04
N GLN A 406 15.49 -7.09 10.95
CA GLN A 406 14.73 -5.88 10.64
C GLN A 406 15.65 -4.77 10.14
N ARG A 407 16.75 -4.51 10.86
CA ARG A 407 17.76 -3.55 10.42
C ARG A 407 18.30 -3.89 9.03
N LEU A 408 18.74 -5.12 8.80
CA LEU A 408 19.31 -5.56 7.53
C LEU A 408 18.35 -5.38 6.35
N PHE A 409 17.04 -5.57 6.55
CA PHE A 409 16.05 -5.27 5.52
C PHE A 409 16.15 -3.81 5.01
N PHE A 410 16.43 -2.87 5.90
CA PHE A 410 16.50 -1.43 5.59
C PHE A 410 17.92 -0.93 5.25
N VAL A 411 18.98 -1.69 5.52
CA VAL A 411 20.37 -1.25 5.27
C VAL A 411 21.08 -2.02 4.16
N ILE A 412 20.57 -3.18 3.73
CA ILE A 412 21.16 -3.90 2.60
C ILE A 412 20.98 -3.06 1.32
N PRO A 413 22.09 -2.67 0.65
CA PRO A 413 22.04 -1.86 -0.56
C PRO A 413 21.23 -2.54 -1.68
N ARG A 414 20.64 -1.73 -2.56
CA ARG A 414 19.85 -2.18 -3.72
C ARG A 414 20.58 -3.23 -4.57
N GLU A 415 21.88 -3.05 -4.77
CA GLU A 415 22.70 -3.93 -5.60
C GLU A 415 22.88 -5.34 -5.00
N LYS A 416 22.77 -5.49 -3.67
CA LYS A 416 22.93 -6.78 -2.98
C LYS A 416 21.59 -7.48 -2.68
N GLU A 417 20.47 -6.92 -3.12
CA GLU A 417 19.13 -7.46 -2.82
C GLU A 417 18.94 -8.90 -3.30
N ASN A 418 19.31 -9.16 -4.55
CA ASN A 418 19.14 -10.47 -5.17
C ASN A 418 20.13 -11.48 -4.57
N ASP A 419 21.39 -11.08 -4.42
CA ASP A 419 22.47 -11.92 -3.89
C ASP A 419 22.19 -12.38 -2.45
N LEU A 420 21.69 -11.46 -1.61
CA LEU A 420 21.36 -11.73 -0.21
C LEU A 420 19.91 -12.16 0.00
N LYS A 421 19.12 -12.27 -1.08
CA LYS A 421 17.70 -12.63 -1.07
C LYS A 421 16.91 -11.83 -0.04
N LEU A 422 17.02 -10.50 -0.11
CA LEU A 422 16.47 -9.56 0.88
C LEU A 422 15.01 -9.88 1.27
N TRP A 423 14.16 -10.12 0.28
CA TRP A 423 12.73 -10.32 0.45
C TRP A 423 12.37 -11.63 1.15
N HIS A 424 13.32 -12.56 1.32
CA HIS A 424 13.14 -13.75 2.18
C HIS A 424 13.03 -13.38 3.67
N LEU A 425 13.45 -12.18 4.07
CA LEU A 425 13.19 -11.64 5.40
C LEU A 425 11.74 -11.17 5.60
N THR A 426 10.87 -11.41 4.61
CA THR A 426 9.46 -11.02 4.63
C THR A 426 8.56 -12.20 4.29
N THR A 427 7.32 -12.15 4.74
CA THR A 427 6.30 -13.16 4.42
C THR A 427 5.98 -13.20 2.91
N PHE A 428 6.33 -12.16 2.15
CA PHE A 428 6.16 -12.08 0.70
C PHE A 428 7.53 -12.14 -0.01
N GLN A 429 8.04 -13.36 -0.23
CA GLN A 429 9.38 -13.60 -0.78
C GLN A 429 9.54 -13.04 -2.19
N TYR A 430 8.43 -12.92 -2.93
CA TYR A 430 8.38 -12.41 -4.29
C TYR A 430 8.02 -10.93 -4.37
N ALA A 431 7.86 -10.21 -3.24
CA ALA A 431 7.42 -8.82 -3.24
C ALA A 431 8.35 -7.88 -4.03
N GLY A 432 9.66 -8.05 -3.90
CA GLY A 432 10.63 -7.26 -4.67
C GLY A 432 10.50 -7.47 -6.18
N GLU A 433 10.37 -8.73 -6.61
CA GLU A 433 10.19 -9.09 -8.02
C GLU A 433 8.83 -8.62 -8.55
N PHE A 434 7.77 -8.76 -7.74
CA PHE A 434 6.44 -8.25 -8.07
C PHE A 434 6.47 -6.74 -8.33
N LEU A 435 7.15 -5.98 -7.47
CA LEU A 435 7.21 -4.53 -7.61
C LEU A 435 8.03 -4.11 -8.83
N SER A 436 9.26 -4.62 -8.93
CA SER A 436 10.26 -4.18 -9.91
C SER A 436 10.06 -4.78 -11.30
N HIS A 437 9.71 -6.05 -11.41
CA HIS A 437 9.67 -6.80 -12.68
C HIS A 437 8.26 -7.08 -13.19
N VAL A 438 7.23 -6.88 -12.35
CA VAL A 438 5.83 -7.10 -12.74
C VAL A 438 5.06 -5.79 -12.77
N TYR A 439 4.81 -5.16 -11.62
CA TYR A 439 3.94 -4.00 -11.53
C TYR A 439 4.50 -2.79 -12.29
N ARG A 440 5.75 -2.38 -12.00
CA ARG A 440 6.38 -1.23 -12.67
C ARG A 440 6.57 -1.48 -14.17
N VAL A 441 7.01 -2.69 -14.56
CA VAL A 441 7.18 -3.07 -15.97
C VAL A 441 5.85 -3.12 -16.73
N ALA A 442 4.79 -3.67 -16.14
CA ALA A 442 3.48 -3.78 -16.80
C ALA A 442 2.84 -2.42 -17.13
N ARG A 443 3.28 -1.34 -16.49
CA ARG A 443 2.83 0.03 -16.78
C ARG A 443 3.47 0.62 -18.03
N GLU A 444 4.69 0.22 -18.36
CA GLU A 444 5.49 0.82 -19.42
C GLU A 444 5.75 -0.13 -20.59
N GLY A 445 5.65 -1.44 -20.35
CA GLY A 445 6.01 -2.46 -21.32
C GLY A 445 5.45 -3.82 -20.96
N LYS A 446 6.15 -4.86 -21.42
CA LYS A 446 5.71 -6.25 -21.32
C LYS A 446 6.47 -6.98 -20.22
N VAL A 447 5.73 -7.63 -19.33
CA VAL A 447 6.29 -8.50 -18.28
C VAL A 447 7.07 -9.66 -18.92
N ALA A 448 8.21 -10.02 -18.30
CA ALA A 448 9.09 -11.06 -18.80
C ALA A 448 8.37 -12.41 -18.96
N THR A 449 8.67 -13.13 -20.04
CA THR A 449 8.05 -14.43 -20.34
C THR A 449 8.27 -15.43 -19.21
N GLN A 450 9.46 -15.47 -18.60
CA GLN A 450 9.76 -16.37 -17.48
C GLN A 450 8.78 -16.20 -16.30
N ILE A 451 8.40 -14.96 -15.97
CA ILE A 451 7.41 -14.69 -14.91
C ILE A 451 6.04 -15.19 -15.34
N THR A 452 5.63 -14.89 -16.58
CA THR A 452 4.31 -15.32 -17.09
C THR A 452 4.21 -16.85 -17.14
N SER A 453 5.27 -17.53 -17.56
CA SER A 453 5.42 -18.99 -17.56
C SER A 453 5.32 -19.57 -16.15
N ARG A 454 6.00 -18.97 -15.14
CA ARG A 454 5.88 -19.41 -13.74
C ARG A 454 4.46 -19.26 -13.22
N ILE A 455 3.80 -18.15 -13.54
CA ILE A 455 2.40 -17.93 -13.13
C ILE A 455 1.45 -18.91 -13.83
N SER A 456 1.67 -19.21 -15.11
CA SER A 456 0.92 -20.25 -15.84
C SER A 456 1.09 -21.62 -15.16
N GLN A 457 2.32 -21.97 -14.77
CA GLN A 457 2.59 -23.19 -14.03
C GLN A 457 1.81 -23.25 -12.70
N GLY A 458 1.79 -22.16 -11.94
CA GLY A 458 1.02 -22.04 -10.71
C GLY A 458 -0.48 -22.25 -10.93
N LEU A 459 -1.05 -21.64 -11.98
CA LEU A 459 -2.44 -21.84 -12.38
C LEU A 459 -2.73 -23.29 -12.78
N ASN A 460 -1.87 -23.91 -13.60
CA ASN A 460 -2.03 -25.30 -14.04
C ASN A 460 -2.07 -26.27 -12.86
N ARG A 461 -1.20 -26.07 -11.86
CA ARG A 461 -1.18 -26.90 -10.65
C ARG A 461 -2.47 -26.77 -9.84
N ILE A 462 -3.06 -25.58 -9.78
CA ILE A 462 -4.35 -25.34 -9.11
C ILE A 462 -5.50 -25.92 -9.92
N PHE A 463 -5.54 -25.68 -11.23
CA PHE A 463 -6.64 -26.09 -12.10
C PHE A 463 -6.80 -27.61 -12.15
N THR A 464 -5.69 -28.33 -12.13
CA THR A 464 -5.64 -29.79 -12.29
C THR A 464 -5.53 -30.52 -10.95
N GLY A 465 -4.94 -29.88 -9.93
CA GLY A 465 -4.55 -30.53 -8.68
C GLY A 465 -3.30 -31.41 -8.82
N LEU A 466 -2.57 -31.28 -9.93
CA LEU A 466 -1.39 -32.07 -10.27
C LEU A 466 -0.11 -31.22 -10.20
N LEU A 467 1.05 -31.83 -9.92
CA LEU A 467 2.36 -31.15 -9.93
C LEU A 467 2.88 -30.93 -11.37
N ALA A 468 2.09 -30.24 -12.19
CA ALA A 468 2.40 -29.97 -13.58
C ALA A 468 3.61 -29.02 -13.75
N LYS A 469 4.35 -29.24 -14.84
CA LYS A 469 5.45 -28.40 -15.33
C LYS A 469 5.17 -27.76 -16.69
N ASN A 470 3.93 -27.81 -17.16
CA ASN A 470 3.50 -27.09 -18.36
C ASN A 470 3.56 -25.58 -18.07
N ASN A 471 4.38 -24.88 -18.84
CA ASN A 471 4.70 -23.46 -18.62
C ASN A 471 4.29 -22.58 -19.82
N ASP A 472 4.07 -23.17 -20.99
CA ASP A 472 3.72 -22.48 -22.24
C ASP A 472 2.25 -22.67 -22.64
N GLU A 473 1.49 -23.42 -21.84
CA GLU A 473 0.08 -23.71 -22.10
C GLU A 473 -0.69 -23.68 -20.78
N LEU A 474 -1.88 -23.09 -20.79
CA LEU A 474 -2.82 -23.09 -19.68
C LEU A 474 -3.84 -24.21 -19.89
N ILE A 475 -3.92 -25.15 -18.94
CA ILE A 475 -4.69 -26.38 -19.09
C ILE A 475 -6.03 -26.23 -18.38
N LEU A 476 -7.11 -26.28 -19.16
CA LEU A 476 -8.47 -26.28 -18.67
C LEU A 476 -8.97 -27.71 -18.52
N ALA A 477 -9.34 -28.07 -17.30
CA ALA A 477 -9.85 -29.40 -16.97
C ALA A 477 -11.08 -29.31 -16.05
N THR A 478 -12.00 -30.27 -16.12
CA THR A 478 -13.20 -30.38 -15.26
C THR A 478 -13.21 -31.70 -14.49
N SER A 479 -14.17 -31.87 -13.57
CA SER A 479 -14.47 -33.18 -12.95
C SER A 479 -15.78 -33.79 -13.47
N GLY A 480 -16.25 -33.36 -14.64
CA GLY A 480 -17.47 -33.87 -15.28
C GLY A 480 -18.77 -33.20 -14.82
N SER A 481 -18.90 -32.86 -13.54
CA SER A 481 -20.08 -32.15 -13.00
C SER A 481 -19.78 -30.81 -12.33
N HIS A 482 -18.53 -30.57 -11.92
CA HIS A 482 -18.13 -29.36 -11.20
C HIS A 482 -16.79 -28.81 -11.71
N SER A 483 -16.79 -27.54 -12.11
CA SER A 483 -15.56 -26.85 -12.55
C SER A 483 -14.61 -26.48 -11.39
N GLN A 484 -15.12 -26.47 -10.15
CA GLN A 484 -14.38 -26.13 -8.93
C GLN A 484 -13.83 -27.34 -8.15
N ALA A 485 -13.84 -28.54 -8.74
CA ALA A 485 -13.30 -29.71 -8.05
C ALA A 485 -11.79 -29.60 -7.79
N LYS A 486 -11.36 -30.03 -6.58
CA LYS A 486 -9.96 -30.00 -6.14
C LYS A 486 -9.00 -30.79 -7.03
N VAL A 487 -9.53 -31.80 -7.73
CA VAL A 487 -8.81 -32.56 -8.74
C VAL A 487 -9.72 -32.62 -9.96
N SER A 488 -9.23 -32.07 -11.07
CA SER A 488 -9.95 -32.08 -12.35
C SER A 488 -9.22 -33.01 -13.30
N ARG A 489 -9.90 -34.05 -13.76
CA ARG A 489 -9.30 -35.12 -14.59
C ARG A 489 -9.76 -35.12 -16.03
N ILE A 490 -10.87 -34.47 -16.34
CA ILE A 490 -11.41 -34.39 -17.70
C ILE A 490 -10.76 -33.18 -18.36
N PHE A 491 -9.99 -33.41 -19.41
CA PHE A 491 -9.37 -32.37 -20.21
C PHE A 491 -10.40 -31.73 -21.13
N GLU A 492 -10.50 -30.40 -21.10
CA GLU A 492 -11.34 -29.64 -22.03
C GLU A 492 -10.50 -29.05 -23.14
N GLU A 493 -9.44 -28.31 -22.79
CA GLU A 493 -8.58 -27.64 -23.75
C GLU A 493 -7.28 -27.12 -23.12
N SER A 494 -6.28 -26.86 -23.97
CA SER A 494 -5.05 -26.13 -23.66
C SER A 494 -5.03 -24.79 -24.39
N ILE A 495 -4.86 -23.68 -23.66
CA ILE A 495 -4.74 -22.34 -24.23
C ILE A 495 -3.25 -21.98 -24.31
N SER A 496 -2.78 -21.50 -25.46
CA SER A 496 -1.39 -21.06 -25.58
C SER A 496 -1.09 -19.85 -24.67
N VAL A 497 -0.05 -19.94 -23.86
CA VAL A 497 0.48 -18.80 -23.08
C VAL A 497 1.15 -17.77 -23.99
N PRO A 498 2.13 -18.14 -24.85
CA PRO A 498 2.63 -17.21 -25.86
C PRO A 498 1.52 -16.92 -26.88
N LYS A 499 1.62 -15.75 -27.52
CA LYS A 499 0.61 -15.33 -28.48
C LYS A 499 0.61 -16.26 -29.70
N LYS A 500 -0.44 -17.05 -29.88
CA LYS A 500 -0.60 -18.01 -30.98
C LYS A 500 -2.04 -18.04 -31.45
N ARG A 501 -2.27 -17.76 -32.74
CA ARG A 501 -3.61 -17.87 -33.38
C ARG A 501 -4.77 -17.16 -32.64
N GLY A 502 -4.47 -16.07 -31.93
CA GLY A 502 -5.49 -15.31 -31.18
C GLY A 502 -5.59 -15.69 -29.70
N GLU A 503 -4.98 -16.81 -29.30
CA GLU A 503 -4.80 -17.20 -27.90
C GLU A 503 -3.57 -16.52 -27.29
N SER A 504 -3.67 -16.16 -26.01
CA SER A 504 -2.52 -15.77 -25.19
C SER A 504 -2.90 -15.67 -23.72
N MET A 505 -1.92 -15.83 -22.84
CA MET A 505 -1.97 -15.35 -21.46
C MET A 505 -0.92 -14.26 -21.26
N GLN A 506 -1.31 -13.13 -20.69
CA GLN A 506 -0.42 -11.98 -20.47
C GLN A 506 -0.69 -11.33 -19.11
N ILE A 507 0.38 -10.80 -18.49
CA ILE A 507 0.26 -9.94 -17.32
C ILE A 507 0.37 -8.50 -17.81
N ARG A 508 -0.68 -7.69 -17.61
CA ARG A 508 -0.74 -6.31 -18.09
C ARG A 508 -1.62 -5.43 -17.22
N MET A 509 -1.51 -4.11 -17.41
CA MET A 509 -2.50 -3.16 -16.90
C MET A 509 -3.74 -3.19 -17.81
N ASN A 510 -4.93 -3.37 -17.23
CA ASN A 510 -6.17 -3.29 -17.98
C ASN A 510 -6.57 -1.82 -18.25
N ALA A 511 -7.69 -1.61 -18.95
CA ALA A 511 -8.19 -0.27 -19.30
C ALA A 511 -8.45 0.63 -18.08
N ASN A 512 -8.70 0.04 -16.90
CA ASN A 512 -8.96 0.73 -15.64
C ASN A 512 -7.67 0.92 -14.80
N GLY A 513 -6.50 0.63 -15.37
CA GLY A 513 -5.21 0.77 -14.68
C GLY A 513 -4.95 -0.28 -13.60
N LYS A 514 -5.69 -1.38 -13.58
CA LYS A 514 -5.48 -2.49 -12.63
C LYS A 514 -4.58 -3.55 -13.26
N LEU A 515 -3.64 -4.07 -12.48
CA LEU A 515 -2.78 -5.18 -12.90
C LEU A 515 -3.62 -6.46 -12.95
N VAL A 516 -3.63 -7.14 -14.10
CA VAL A 516 -4.40 -8.36 -14.32
C VAL A 516 -3.57 -9.43 -15.01
N ILE A 517 -3.93 -10.69 -14.76
CA ILE A 517 -3.66 -11.80 -15.67
C ILE A 517 -4.83 -11.81 -16.67
N GLU A 518 -4.54 -11.44 -17.91
CA GLU A 518 -5.48 -11.50 -19.01
C GLU A 518 -5.29 -12.80 -19.78
N VAL A 519 -6.39 -13.53 -19.98
CA VAL A 519 -6.41 -14.73 -20.85
C VAL A 519 -7.35 -14.47 -22.02
N LYS A 520 -6.82 -14.68 -23.22
CA LYS A 520 -7.56 -14.61 -24.48
C LYS A 520 -7.64 -16.01 -25.09
N LEU A 521 -8.86 -16.47 -25.37
CA LEU A 521 -9.13 -17.80 -25.94
C LEU A 521 -9.24 -17.76 -27.47
N SER A 522 -9.71 -16.66 -28.05
CA SER A 522 -9.74 -16.44 -29.50
C SER A 522 -9.99 -14.96 -29.80
N ALA A 523 -10.08 -14.60 -31.09
CA ALA A 523 -10.54 -13.27 -31.51
C ALA A 523 -12.07 -13.10 -31.43
N SER A 524 -12.84 -14.20 -31.45
CA SER A 524 -14.32 -14.21 -31.43
C SER A 524 -14.90 -14.03 -30.03
N VAL A 525 -14.12 -14.25 -28.97
CA VAL A 525 -14.54 -14.09 -27.58
C VAL A 525 -13.75 -13.01 -26.84
N ALA A 526 -14.44 -12.28 -25.97
CA ALA A 526 -13.85 -11.33 -25.03
C ALA A 526 -12.89 -12.02 -24.05
N THR A 527 -11.90 -11.27 -23.61
CA THR A 527 -10.89 -11.73 -22.66
C THR A 527 -11.48 -11.96 -21.27
N VAL A 528 -10.80 -12.81 -20.49
CA VAL A 528 -11.11 -13.03 -19.08
C VAL A 528 -9.94 -12.52 -18.24
N ASP A 529 -10.25 -11.61 -17.32
CA ASP A 529 -9.26 -10.98 -16.45
C ASP A 529 -9.33 -11.54 -15.03
N LEU A 530 -8.16 -11.81 -14.46
CA LEU A 530 -7.96 -12.08 -13.03
C LEU A 530 -7.12 -10.94 -12.44
N PRO A 531 -7.66 -10.11 -11.53
CA PRO A 531 -6.87 -9.11 -10.81
C PRO A 531 -5.62 -9.74 -10.18
N LEU A 532 -4.47 -9.10 -10.28
CA LEU A 532 -3.21 -9.61 -9.75
C LEU A 532 -2.67 -8.68 -8.67
N GLN A 533 -2.97 -9.03 -7.42
CA GLN A 533 -2.45 -8.37 -6.21
C GLN A 533 -1.19 -9.10 -5.71
N LEU A 534 -0.42 -8.48 -4.81
CA LEU A 534 0.80 -9.08 -4.26
C LEU A 534 0.51 -10.44 -3.61
N VAL A 535 -0.54 -10.56 -2.80
CA VAL A 535 -0.89 -11.83 -2.12
C VAL A 535 -1.15 -12.94 -3.16
N ARG A 536 -1.86 -12.63 -4.24
CA ARG A 536 -2.18 -13.59 -5.30
C ARG A 536 -0.94 -13.96 -6.13
N TYR A 537 -0.04 -13.00 -6.37
CA TYR A 537 1.23 -13.23 -7.04
C TYR A 537 2.17 -14.14 -6.21
N GLU A 538 2.31 -13.85 -4.91
CA GLU A 538 3.05 -14.68 -3.96
C GLU A 538 2.49 -16.10 -3.93
N PHE A 539 1.16 -16.23 -3.82
CA PHE A 539 0.48 -17.51 -3.81
C PHE A 539 0.77 -18.34 -5.07
N LEU A 540 0.56 -17.75 -6.25
CA LEU A 540 0.80 -18.42 -7.53
C LEU A 540 2.27 -18.81 -7.71
N SER A 541 3.19 -17.94 -7.28
CA SER A 541 4.63 -18.21 -7.38
C SER A 541 5.06 -19.35 -6.46
N ARG A 542 4.60 -19.39 -5.20
CA ARG A 542 4.88 -20.50 -4.28
C ARG A 542 4.27 -21.82 -4.77
N VAL A 543 3.05 -21.80 -5.29
CA VAL A 543 2.42 -22.99 -5.84
C VAL A 543 3.19 -23.50 -7.07
N ALA A 544 3.70 -22.59 -7.91
CA ALA A 544 4.59 -22.94 -9.03
C ALA A 544 5.92 -23.58 -8.57
N GLU A 545 6.41 -23.23 -7.38
CA GLU A 545 7.59 -23.87 -6.79
C GLU A 545 7.31 -25.20 -6.06
N GLY A 546 6.04 -25.49 -5.75
CA GLY A 546 5.64 -26.78 -5.15
C GLY A 546 4.94 -26.67 -3.80
N ALA A 547 4.66 -25.45 -3.34
CA ALA A 547 3.82 -25.27 -2.15
C ALA A 547 2.41 -25.81 -2.41
N LEU A 548 1.82 -26.43 -1.37
CA LEU A 548 0.45 -26.92 -1.45
C LEU A 548 -0.53 -25.73 -1.44
N PRO A 549 -1.47 -25.63 -2.40
CA PRO A 549 -2.39 -24.48 -2.48
C PRO A 549 -3.19 -24.24 -1.18
N GLY A 550 -3.56 -25.31 -0.47
CA GLY A 550 -4.35 -25.22 0.76
C GLY A 550 -3.61 -24.70 2.00
N SER A 551 -2.27 -24.60 1.97
CA SER A 551 -1.47 -24.23 3.15
C SER A 551 -1.17 -22.74 3.26
N PHE A 552 -1.39 -21.96 2.19
CA PHE A 552 -1.04 -20.53 2.17
C PHE A 552 -2.26 -19.61 2.25
N SER A 553 -3.21 -19.74 1.31
CA SER A 553 -4.44 -18.94 1.32
C SER A 553 -5.59 -19.69 0.67
N ARG A 554 -6.64 -19.97 1.46
CA ARG A 554 -7.88 -20.59 0.97
C ARG A 554 -8.67 -19.65 0.06
N GLU A 555 -8.69 -18.37 0.40
CA GLU A 555 -9.35 -17.32 -0.40
C GLU A 555 -8.74 -17.23 -1.80
N CYS A 556 -7.41 -17.16 -1.91
CA CYS A 556 -6.75 -17.13 -3.23
C CYS A 556 -7.01 -18.41 -4.02
N TYR A 557 -7.05 -19.57 -3.36
CA TYR A 557 -7.37 -20.83 -4.00
C TYR A 557 -8.79 -20.83 -4.59
N GLU A 558 -9.78 -20.37 -3.82
CA GLU A 558 -11.18 -20.25 -4.26
C GLU A 558 -11.36 -19.23 -5.40
N ASP A 559 -10.70 -18.08 -5.30
CA ASP A 559 -10.69 -17.06 -6.37
C ASP A 559 -10.17 -17.61 -7.70
N ILE A 560 -9.09 -18.40 -7.65
CA ILE A 560 -8.47 -18.99 -8.85
C ILE A 560 -9.36 -20.09 -9.43
N LEU A 561 -10.06 -20.86 -8.60
CA LEU A 561 -11.09 -21.80 -9.09
C LEU A 561 -12.28 -21.05 -9.71
N GLY A 562 -12.70 -19.92 -9.14
CA GLY A 562 -13.69 -19.04 -9.75
C GLY A 562 -13.23 -18.49 -11.11
N PHE A 563 -11.96 -18.11 -11.23
CA PHE A 563 -11.36 -17.69 -12.50
C PHE A 563 -11.37 -18.81 -13.54
N LYS A 564 -11.01 -20.05 -13.14
CA LYS A 564 -11.11 -21.24 -13.99
C LYS A 564 -12.53 -21.46 -14.51
N SER A 565 -13.54 -21.36 -13.65
CA SER A 565 -14.95 -21.48 -14.06
C SER A 565 -15.35 -20.42 -15.09
N LYS A 566 -14.86 -19.18 -14.96
CA LYS A 566 -15.08 -18.12 -15.98
C LYS A 566 -14.42 -18.46 -17.31
N LEU A 567 -13.20 -19.02 -17.29
CA LEU A 567 -12.51 -19.46 -18.51
C LEU A 567 -13.27 -20.59 -19.22
N LEU A 568 -13.75 -21.58 -18.45
CA LEU A 568 -14.56 -22.69 -18.99
C LEU A 568 -15.87 -22.19 -19.61
N LYS A 569 -16.56 -21.26 -18.96
CA LYS A 569 -17.75 -20.63 -19.54
C LYS A 569 -17.42 -19.90 -20.85
N ARG A 570 -16.30 -19.17 -20.89
CA ARG A 570 -15.87 -18.47 -22.11
C ARG A 570 -15.48 -19.44 -23.22
N LEU A 571 -14.96 -20.61 -22.85
CA LEU A 571 -14.65 -21.68 -23.77
C LEU A 571 -15.92 -22.28 -24.39
N GLU A 572 -16.95 -22.54 -23.59
CA GLU A 572 -18.27 -22.99 -24.07
C GLU A 572 -18.87 -21.97 -25.05
N GLU A 573 -18.82 -20.67 -24.74
CA GLU A 573 -19.30 -19.61 -25.64
C GLU A 573 -18.53 -19.59 -26.97
N ARG A 574 -17.22 -19.88 -26.95
CA ARG A 574 -16.42 -20.03 -28.17
C ARG A 574 -16.89 -21.24 -28.98
N ARG A 575 -17.05 -22.40 -28.33
CA ARG A 575 -17.54 -23.63 -28.96
C ARG A 575 -18.90 -23.43 -29.62
N THR A 576 -19.84 -22.73 -28.97
CA THR A 576 -21.16 -22.45 -29.59
C THR A 576 -21.07 -21.58 -30.84
N ILE A 577 -20.15 -20.60 -30.87
CA ILE A 577 -19.94 -19.75 -32.05
C ILE A 577 -19.29 -20.57 -33.18
N ASP A 578 -18.37 -21.46 -32.82
CA ASP A 578 -17.67 -22.32 -33.79
C ASP A 578 -18.58 -23.47 -34.30
N GLU A 579 -19.47 -24.02 -33.46
CA GLU A 579 -20.41 -25.12 -33.78
C GLU A 579 -21.60 -24.66 -34.62
N GLU A 580 -21.99 -23.38 -34.58
CA GLU A 580 -22.94 -22.80 -35.56
C GLU A 580 -22.42 -22.90 -37.01
N GLU A 581 -21.14 -23.26 -37.23
CA GLU A 581 -20.51 -23.47 -38.55
C GLU A 581 -20.26 -24.95 -38.94
N SER A 582 -20.57 -25.96 -38.11
CA SER A 582 -20.27 -27.38 -38.41
C SER A 582 -21.35 -28.37 -37.93
N GLU A 583 -21.85 -29.22 -38.85
CA GLU A 583 -22.83 -30.28 -38.55
C GLU A 583 -22.23 -31.45 -37.72
N ASN A 584 -23.05 -31.93 -36.79
CA ASN A 584 -22.79 -32.88 -35.69
C ASN A 584 -22.07 -34.18 -36.07
N ASP A 585 -21.24 -34.68 -35.13
CA ASP A 585 -21.01 -36.11 -34.98
C ASP A 585 -21.22 -36.53 -33.51
N SER A 586 -22.00 -37.59 -33.31
CA SER A 586 -22.57 -38.00 -32.03
C SER A 586 -21.80 -39.16 -31.41
N ASP A 587 -20.56 -38.91 -30.97
CA ASP A 587 -19.80 -39.84 -30.12
C ASP A 587 -19.34 -39.15 -28.83
N LEU A 588 -19.73 -39.74 -27.70
CA LEU A 588 -19.43 -39.26 -26.35
C LEU A 588 -18.01 -39.70 -25.95
N SER A 589 -17.01 -39.01 -26.50
CA SER A 589 -15.59 -39.21 -26.16
C SER A 589 -15.14 -38.18 -25.11
N PHE A 590 -14.44 -38.64 -24.07
CA PHE A 590 -13.83 -37.76 -23.07
C PHE A 590 -12.31 -37.88 -23.11
N ARG A 591 -11.61 -36.76 -22.92
CA ARG A 591 -10.15 -36.76 -22.77
C ARG A 591 -9.79 -36.69 -21.29
N ILE A 592 -8.89 -37.54 -20.83
CA ILE A 592 -8.45 -37.57 -19.42
C ILE A 592 -7.00 -37.11 -19.32
N ILE A 593 -6.73 -36.15 -18.44
CA ILE A 593 -5.35 -35.71 -18.16
C ILE A 593 -4.56 -36.75 -17.36
N ARG A 594 -3.29 -36.93 -17.73
CA ARG A 594 -2.30 -37.71 -16.97
C ARG A 594 -0.98 -36.97 -16.93
N LEU A 595 -0.26 -37.15 -15.83
CA LEU A 595 1.11 -36.66 -15.67
C LEU A 595 2.08 -37.68 -16.28
N ASN A 596 2.93 -37.24 -17.20
CA ASN A 596 4.01 -38.04 -17.74
C ASN A 596 5.23 -38.04 -16.80
N PRO A 597 6.25 -38.90 -17.02
CA PRO A 597 7.44 -38.98 -16.17
C PRO A 597 8.22 -37.66 -16.05
N ASP A 598 8.14 -36.79 -17.05
CA ASP A 598 8.83 -35.49 -17.07
C ASP A 598 8.10 -34.42 -16.24
N GLY A 599 6.85 -34.68 -15.87
CA GLY A 599 5.99 -33.75 -15.13
C GLY A 599 5.09 -32.90 -16.03
N LEU A 600 4.99 -33.22 -17.31
CA LEU A 600 4.07 -32.58 -18.26
C LEU A 600 2.73 -33.32 -18.27
N ILE A 601 1.66 -32.57 -18.46
CA ILE A 601 0.33 -33.11 -18.66
C ILE A 601 0.18 -33.54 -20.13
N ASP A 602 -0.31 -34.76 -20.30
CA ASP A 602 -0.73 -35.36 -21.55
C ASP A 602 -2.22 -35.78 -21.42
N ASP A 603 -2.95 -35.82 -22.52
CA ASP A 603 -4.36 -36.21 -22.54
C ASP A 603 -4.58 -37.54 -23.29
N ARG A 604 -5.47 -38.38 -22.74
CA ARG A 604 -5.84 -39.66 -23.35
C ARG A 604 -7.32 -39.70 -23.64
N ILE A 605 -7.69 -39.99 -24.88
CA ILE A 605 -9.08 -40.20 -25.30
C ILE A 605 -9.59 -41.51 -24.69
N VAL A 606 -10.78 -41.44 -24.10
CA VAL A 606 -11.57 -42.57 -23.60
C VAL A 606 -12.94 -42.50 -24.27
N GLU A 607 -13.26 -43.54 -25.03
CA GLU A 607 -14.55 -43.72 -25.69
C GLU A 607 -15.45 -44.57 -24.78
N VAL A 608 -16.71 -44.16 -24.61
CA VAL A 608 -17.72 -44.93 -23.88
C VAL A 608 -18.61 -45.61 -24.92
N ASN A 609 -18.34 -46.87 -25.21
CA ASN A 609 -19.25 -47.68 -26.01
C ASN A 609 -20.42 -48.10 -25.13
N PHE A 610 -21.63 -47.64 -25.49
CA PHE A 610 -22.85 -48.18 -24.93
C PHE A 610 -23.10 -49.53 -25.63
N ASP A 611 -22.78 -50.64 -24.96
CA ASP A 611 -23.31 -51.94 -25.37
C ASP A 611 -24.83 -51.93 -25.11
N GLU A 612 -25.62 -52.08 -26.17
CA GLU A 612 -27.10 -52.15 -26.14
C GLU A 612 -27.65 -53.32 -25.31
#